data_AF-A0A421JDQ2-F1
#
_entry.id   AF-A0A421JDQ2-F1
#
_cell.length_a   1.000
_cell.length_b   1.000
_cell.length_c   1.000
_cell.angle_alpha   90.00
_cell.angle_beta   90.00
_cell.angle_gamma   90.00
#
_symmetry.space_group_name_H-M   'P 1'
#
loop_
_entity.id
_entity.type
_entity.pdbx_description
1 polymer ?
#
loop_
_entity_poly.entity_id
_entity_poly.type
_entity_poly.pdbx_seq_one_letter_code
_entity_poly.pdbx_strand_id
1 'polypeptide(L)'
;MEKVVARINAAEEDVGKSELFSVVLSELGHLDLSHIICLALGSPESSSAARYQLALVKNIVDKLEISPSKVFLYDPVFTDTDKRVICSLGYRLESLEQAVKSCEEGSTKETKEETKEETKQSETKANDTPTRILYFLPHASLELTEEVLSQYHAHYLLANDAIAHTDRLTTRKLYDNYRVLSYLVSLTDQPSVDTQFQSVKKKRRQRTKVFVEPKLDFSADKMHFNSTTIKRLPTEGPWDNAFTDLAFHKLGYK
;
A
#
# COMPACT_ATOMS: atom_id res chain seq x y z
N MET A 1 6.05 14.27 24.85
CA MET A 1 6.01 14.76 23.45
C MET A 1 7.42 15.02 22.91
N GLU A 2 8.22 15.94 23.46
CA GLU A 2 9.56 16.30 22.94
C GLU A 2 10.47 15.09 22.68
N LYS A 3 10.55 14.14 23.62
CA LYS A 3 11.34 12.91 23.45
C LYS A 3 10.89 12.06 22.25
N VAL A 4 9.59 12.02 21.95
CA VAL A 4 9.04 11.26 20.82
C VAL A 4 9.39 11.96 19.51
N VAL A 5 9.21 13.28 19.45
CA VAL A 5 9.59 14.10 18.29
C VAL A 5 11.08 13.98 17.97
N ALA A 6 11.95 14.07 18.99
CA ALA A 6 13.39 13.90 18.79
C ALA A 6 13.75 12.54 18.20
N ARG A 7 13.06 11.47 18.62
CA ARG A 7 13.27 10.11 18.07
C ARG A 7 12.73 9.97 16.65
N ILE A 8 11.62 10.63 16.32
CA ILE A 8 11.09 10.66 14.95
C ILE A 8 12.06 11.39 14.03
N ASN A 9 12.60 12.53 14.45
CA ASN A 9 13.56 13.29 13.64
C ASN A 9 14.87 12.52 13.43
N ALA A 10 15.34 11.76 14.43
CA ALA A 10 16.48 10.87 14.26
C ALA A 10 16.17 9.76 13.22
N ALA A 11 15.00 9.12 13.33
CA ALA A 11 14.55 8.11 12.37
C ALA A 11 14.39 8.69 10.95
N GLU A 12 13.94 9.94 10.83
CA GLU A 12 13.81 10.67 9.58
C GLU A 12 15.15 10.93 8.90
N GLU A 13 16.18 11.30 9.67
CA GLU A 13 17.54 11.45 9.16
C GLU A 13 18.11 10.11 8.67
N ASP A 14 17.91 9.03 9.42
CA ASP A 14 18.35 7.68 9.06
C ASP A 14 17.67 7.18 7.77
N VAL A 15 16.34 7.35 7.67
CA VAL A 15 15.57 6.96 6.47
C VAL A 15 15.95 7.82 5.28
N GLY A 16 16.09 9.14 5.45
CA GLY A 16 16.37 10.08 4.36
C GLY A 16 17.70 9.83 3.65
N LYS A 17 18.67 9.19 4.32
CA LYS A 17 19.99 8.82 3.76
C LYS A 17 20.05 7.39 3.22
N SER A 18 18.97 6.63 3.35
CA SER A 18 18.98 5.20 3.03
C SER A 18 18.81 4.88 1.55
N GLU A 19 19.28 3.69 1.16
CA GLU A 19 18.98 3.10 -0.14
C GLU A 19 17.47 2.85 -0.29
N LEU A 20 16.79 2.37 0.77
CA LEU A 20 15.34 2.19 0.81
C LEU A 20 14.62 3.44 0.31
N PHE A 21 14.93 4.60 0.89
CA PHE A 21 14.26 5.84 0.52
C PHE A 21 14.58 6.26 -0.92
N SER A 22 15.82 6.06 -1.37
CA SER A 22 16.22 6.34 -2.75
C SER A 22 15.42 5.48 -3.76
N VAL A 23 15.23 4.18 -3.46
CA VAL A 23 14.41 3.28 -4.29
C VAL A 23 12.95 3.70 -4.26
N VAL A 24 12.39 4.01 -3.09
CA VAL A 24 11.00 4.51 -2.96
C VAL A 24 10.79 5.74 -3.82
N LEU A 25 11.69 6.73 -3.77
CA LEU A 25 11.57 7.93 -4.61
C LEU A 25 11.69 7.62 -6.10
N SER A 26 12.49 6.65 -6.51
CA SER A 26 12.56 6.27 -7.93
C SER A 26 11.23 5.70 -8.45
N GLU A 27 10.50 4.98 -7.60
CA GLU A 27 9.20 4.42 -7.92
C GLU A 27 8.08 5.46 -7.85
N LEU A 28 8.16 6.41 -6.93
CA LEU A 28 7.09 7.39 -6.71
C LEU A 28 7.28 8.71 -7.48
N GLY A 29 8.52 9.11 -7.77
CA GLY A 29 8.84 10.46 -8.25
C GLY A 29 8.32 10.79 -9.66
N HIS A 30 7.89 9.79 -10.42
CA HIS A 30 7.25 9.98 -11.72
C HIS A 30 5.72 9.92 -11.66
N LEU A 31 5.15 9.68 -10.47
CA LEU A 31 3.72 9.58 -10.25
C LEU A 31 3.16 10.94 -9.81
N ASP A 32 2.00 11.28 -10.32
CA ASP A 32 1.31 12.52 -9.97
C ASP A 32 0.48 12.36 -8.68
N LEU A 33 1.16 12.08 -7.57
CA LEU A 33 0.54 11.86 -6.26
C LEU A 33 0.14 13.19 -5.61
N SER A 34 -1.04 13.21 -5.00
CA SER A 34 -1.59 14.40 -4.33
C SER A 34 -1.97 14.14 -2.88
N HIS A 35 -2.18 12.88 -2.50
CA HIS A 35 -2.60 12.48 -1.16
C HIS A 35 -1.85 11.23 -0.71
N ILE A 36 -1.68 11.10 0.61
CA ILE A 36 -1.19 9.88 1.25
C ILE A 36 -2.19 9.46 2.31
N ILE A 37 -2.59 8.19 2.28
CA ILE A 37 -3.38 7.55 3.33
C ILE A 37 -2.49 6.49 3.98
N CYS A 38 -2.18 6.69 5.25
CA CYS A 38 -1.31 5.83 6.03
C CYS A 38 -2.12 5.11 7.12
N LEU A 39 -2.19 3.79 7.05
CA LEU A 39 -2.92 2.96 8.01
C LEU A 39 -2.00 1.90 8.63
N ALA A 40 -2.39 1.37 9.79
CA ALA A 40 -1.66 0.29 10.46
C ALA A 40 -0.19 0.64 10.75
N LEU A 41 0.05 1.89 11.18
CA LEU A 41 1.37 2.42 11.49
C LEU A 41 1.90 1.92 12.84
N GLY A 42 1.01 1.53 13.75
CA GLY A 42 1.32 1.38 15.18
C GLY A 42 1.53 2.73 15.88
N SER A 43 1.96 2.71 17.14
CA SER A 43 2.13 3.92 17.97
C SER A 43 3.58 4.45 17.94
N PRO A 44 3.88 5.63 17.37
CA PRO A 44 5.22 6.24 17.42
C PRO A 44 5.78 6.49 18.84
N GLU A 45 4.91 6.73 19.83
CA GLU A 45 5.31 6.89 21.23
C GLU A 45 5.94 5.62 21.78
N SER A 46 5.34 4.46 21.49
CA SER A 46 5.71 3.17 22.11
C SER A 46 6.57 2.28 21.21
N SER A 47 6.52 2.44 19.88
CA SER A 47 7.17 1.54 18.92
C SER A 47 8.26 2.24 18.11
N SER A 48 9.43 1.60 18.00
CA SER A 48 10.49 2.08 17.12
C SER A 48 10.15 1.92 15.65
N ALA A 49 9.52 0.80 15.28
CA ALA A 49 9.06 0.56 13.93
C ALA A 49 8.10 1.66 13.45
N ALA A 50 7.10 2.02 14.28
CA ALA A 50 6.14 3.07 13.97
C ALA A 50 6.80 4.44 13.75
N ARG A 51 7.89 4.74 14.48
CA ARG A 51 8.65 5.99 14.26
C ARG A 51 9.37 6.00 12.93
N TYR A 52 10.00 4.89 12.54
CA TYR A 52 10.66 4.77 11.24
C TYR A 52 9.66 4.81 10.09
N GLN A 53 8.50 4.17 10.24
CA GLN A 53 7.43 4.24 9.25
C GLN A 53 6.87 5.66 9.10
N LEU A 54 6.65 6.37 10.22
CA LEU A 54 6.26 7.79 10.16
C LEU A 54 7.34 8.65 9.51
N ALA A 55 8.61 8.38 9.81
CA ALA A 55 9.75 9.05 9.21
C ALA A 55 9.83 8.82 7.69
N LEU A 56 9.48 7.63 7.19
CA LEU A 56 9.37 7.38 5.75
C LEU A 56 8.25 8.22 5.13
N VAL A 57 7.08 8.29 5.77
CA VAL A 57 5.98 9.16 5.30
C VAL A 57 6.42 10.62 5.26
N LYS A 58 7.05 11.15 6.32
CA LYS A 58 7.57 12.53 6.33
C LYS A 58 8.54 12.80 5.18
N ASN A 59 9.51 11.91 4.99
CA ASN A 59 10.47 12.03 3.89
C ASN A 59 9.80 12.02 2.51
N ILE A 60 8.78 11.17 2.29
CA ILE A 60 8.00 11.14 1.03
C ILE A 60 7.22 12.45 0.85
N VAL A 61 6.54 12.93 1.90
CA VAL A 61 5.77 14.18 1.88
C VAL A 61 6.66 15.35 1.49
N ASP A 62 7.83 15.47 2.12
CA ASP A 62 8.77 16.55 1.86
C ASP A 62 9.37 16.48 0.45
N LYS A 63 9.71 15.28 -0.04
CA LYS A 63 10.34 15.11 -1.37
C LYS A 63 9.38 15.18 -2.54
N LEU A 64 8.13 14.77 -2.35
CA LEU A 64 7.08 14.87 -3.37
C LEU A 64 6.25 16.15 -3.23
N GLU A 65 6.62 17.04 -2.31
CA GLU A 65 5.96 18.33 -2.05
C GLU A 65 4.45 18.19 -1.80
N ILE A 66 4.04 17.10 -1.15
CA ILE A 66 2.64 16.84 -0.82
C ILE A 66 2.26 17.75 0.36
N SER A 67 1.14 18.46 0.25
CA SER A 67 0.67 19.29 1.36
C SER A 67 0.42 18.43 2.61
N PRO A 68 0.93 18.80 3.81
CA PRO A 68 0.66 18.04 5.03
C PRO A 68 -0.83 17.82 5.32
N SER A 69 -1.67 18.79 4.92
CA SER A 69 -3.14 18.68 5.05
C SER A 69 -3.79 17.60 4.18
N LYS A 70 -3.07 17.08 3.18
CA LYS A 70 -3.45 15.99 2.28
C LYS A 70 -2.84 14.64 2.70
N VAL A 71 -2.31 14.56 3.92
CA VAL A 71 -1.75 13.36 4.52
C VAL A 71 -2.66 12.91 5.67
N PHE A 72 -3.19 11.69 5.56
CA PHE A 72 -4.14 11.12 6.50
C PHE A 72 -3.52 9.92 7.20
N LEU A 73 -3.59 9.89 8.53
CA LEU A 73 -3.08 8.81 9.35
C LEU A 73 -4.19 8.25 10.23
N TYR A 74 -4.24 6.92 10.32
CA TYR A 74 -5.07 6.26 11.32
C TYR A 74 -4.47 4.94 11.79
N ASP A 75 -4.47 4.79 13.10
CA ASP A 75 -4.26 3.52 13.75
C ASP A 75 -5.08 3.51 15.06
N PRO A 76 -5.86 2.45 15.33
CA PRO A 76 -6.62 2.35 16.58
C PRO A 76 -5.73 2.37 17.83
N VAL A 77 -4.44 2.04 17.72
CA VAL A 77 -3.50 2.02 18.85
C VAL A 77 -2.86 3.38 19.15
N PHE A 78 -3.16 4.43 18.38
CA PHE A 78 -2.60 5.76 18.63
C PHE A 78 -2.98 6.30 20.01
N THR A 79 -1.95 6.68 20.76
CA THR A 79 -2.10 7.38 22.04
C THR A 79 -2.41 8.86 21.84
N ASP A 80 -2.76 9.58 22.91
CA ASP A 80 -2.92 11.04 22.83
C ASP A 80 -1.60 11.75 22.49
N THR A 81 -0.46 11.18 22.84
CA THR A 81 0.84 11.72 22.41
C THR A 81 1.02 11.55 20.92
N ASP A 82 0.71 10.38 20.37
CA ASP A 82 0.79 10.12 18.93
C ASP A 82 -0.07 11.11 18.15
N LYS A 83 -1.34 11.25 18.56
CA LYS A 83 -2.29 12.17 17.93
C LYS A 83 -1.77 13.61 17.93
N ARG A 84 -1.25 14.10 19.07
CA ARG A 84 -0.68 15.45 19.15
C ARG A 84 0.55 15.62 18.26
N VAL A 85 1.44 14.62 18.20
CA VAL A 85 2.61 14.65 17.31
C VAL A 85 2.16 14.70 15.85
N ILE A 86 1.26 13.81 15.43
CA ILE A 86 0.73 13.75 14.06
C ILE A 86 0.08 15.09 13.68
N CYS A 87 -0.78 15.64 14.53
CA CYS A 87 -1.38 16.96 14.29
C CYS A 87 -0.33 18.09 14.23
N SER A 88 0.74 18.03 15.01
CA SER A 88 1.81 19.05 14.97
C SER A 88 2.61 19.03 13.66
N LEU A 89 2.59 17.90 12.93
CA LEU A 89 3.15 17.80 11.58
C LEU A 89 2.20 18.36 10.50
N GLY A 90 0.99 18.77 10.88
CA GLY A 90 -0.04 19.24 9.94
C GLY A 90 -0.85 18.13 9.29
N TYR A 91 -0.67 16.87 9.72
CA TYR A 91 -1.39 15.72 9.19
C TYR A 91 -2.78 15.56 9.83
N ARG A 92 -3.69 14.91 9.10
CA ARG A 92 -5.07 14.65 9.54
C ARG A 92 -5.20 13.26 10.15
N LEU A 93 -6.00 13.15 11.20
CA LEU A 93 -6.32 11.88 11.88
C LEU A 93 -7.70 11.40 11.45
N GLU A 94 -7.76 10.53 10.44
CA GLU A 94 -9.01 10.13 9.79
C GLU A 94 -8.99 8.65 9.45
N SER A 95 -10.09 7.95 9.73
CA SER A 95 -10.24 6.55 9.29
C SER A 95 -10.18 6.45 7.76
N LEU A 96 -10.02 5.22 7.25
CA LEU A 96 -9.94 4.98 5.80
C LEU A 96 -11.12 5.60 5.04
N GLU A 97 -12.35 5.37 5.51
CA GLU A 97 -13.57 5.90 4.89
C GLU A 97 -13.56 7.44 4.85
N GLN A 98 -13.14 8.06 5.95
CA GLN A 98 -13.09 9.51 6.09
C GLN A 98 -12.03 10.13 5.19
N ALA A 99 -10.83 9.53 5.17
CA ALA A 99 -9.71 9.98 4.37
C ALA A 99 -10.02 9.92 2.87
N VAL A 100 -10.62 8.82 2.40
CA VAL A 100 -11.01 8.68 0.98
C VAL A 100 -12.04 9.74 0.61
N LYS A 101 -13.08 9.92 1.44
CA LYS A 101 -14.09 10.95 1.20
C LYS A 101 -13.48 12.36 1.16
N SER A 102 -12.54 12.66 2.06
CA SER A 102 -11.80 13.92 2.07
C SER A 102 -11.01 14.15 0.76
N CYS A 103 -10.45 13.08 0.15
CA CYS A 103 -9.73 13.17 -1.12
C CYS A 103 -10.66 13.48 -2.31
N GLU A 104 -11.87 12.92 -2.31
CA GLU A 104 -12.88 13.13 -3.36
C GLU A 104 -13.47 14.56 -3.33
N GLU A 105 -13.77 15.07 -2.13
CA GLU A 105 -14.36 16.41 -1.95
C GLU A 105 -13.37 17.55 -2.27
N GLY A 106 -12.07 17.32 -2.16
CA GLY A 106 -11.03 18.27 -2.53
C GLY A 106 -10.95 18.50 -4.05
N SER A 107 -11.11 17.42 -4.84
CA SER A 107 -11.03 17.48 -6.30
C SER A 107 -12.18 18.28 -6.93
N THR A 108 -13.34 18.35 -6.28
CA THR A 108 -14.52 19.05 -6.84
C THR A 108 -14.51 20.58 -6.66
N LYS A 109 -13.59 21.11 -5.84
CA LYS A 109 -13.47 22.56 -5.60
C LYS A 109 -12.42 23.23 -6.49
N GLU A 110 -11.34 22.53 -6.84
CA GLU A 110 -10.29 23.06 -7.72
C GLU A 110 -10.76 23.21 -9.18
N THR A 111 -11.84 22.54 -9.60
CA THR A 111 -12.38 22.64 -10.97
C THR A 111 -13.53 23.64 -11.15
N LYS A 112 -13.99 24.34 -10.10
CA LYS A 112 -15.21 25.18 -10.17
C LYS A 112 -14.97 26.68 -10.34
N GLU A 113 -13.73 27.14 -10.50
CA GLU A 113 -13.44 28.55 -10.80
C GLU A 113 -13.30 28.87 -12.30
N GLU A 114 -13.34 27.88 -13.19
CA GLU A 114 -13.43 28.13 -14.63
C GLU A 114 -14.72 27.54 -15.20
N THR A 115 -15.53 28.43 -15.79
CA THR A 115 -16.75 28.16 -16.56
C THR A 115 -18.05 27.99 -15.75
N LYS A 116 -18.67 29.13 -15.43
CA LYS A 116 -20.14 29.22 -15.33
C LYS A 116 -20.70 29.23 -16.75
N GLU A 117 -21.34 28.14 -17.17
CA GLU A 117 -22.55 28.18 -18.02
C GLU A 117 -23.27 26.80 -18.04
N GLU A 118 -24.52 26.85 -17.56
CA GLU A 118 -25.72 26.07 -17.88
C GLU A 118 -25.75 24.51 -18.01
N THR A 119 -26.28 23.89 -16.94
CA THR A 119 -27.49 23.04 -16.86
C THR A 119 -27.73 21.80 -17.76
N LYS A 120 -27.81 20.65 -17.04
CA LYS A 120 -28.69 19.45 -17.15
C LYS A 120 -28.27 18.20 -17.96
N GLN A 121 -28.19 17.11 -17.16
CA GLN A 121 -28.47 15.69 -17.44
C GLN A 121 -27.59 14.95 -18.45
N SER A 122 -26.67 14.12 -17.95
CA SER A 122 -26.59 12.69 -18.32
C SER A 122 -25.58 11.94 -17.45
N GLU A 123 -26.07 10.86 -16.83
CA GLU A 123 -25.43 9.56 -16.55
C GLU A 123 -23.90 9.48 -16.45
N THR A 124 -23.48 9.01 -15.28
CA THR A 124 -22.16 8.60 -14.82
C THR A 124 -21.36 7.84 -15.87
N LYS A 125 -20.40 8.53 -16.51
CA LYS A 125 -19.16 7.90 -16.98
C LYS A 125 -18.10 8.15 -15.91
N ALA A 126 -17.69 7.07 -15.24
CA ALA A 126 -16.53 7.10 -14.36
C ALA A 126 -15.32 7.50 -15.23
N ASN A 127 -14.81 8.70 -15.02
CA ASN A 127 -13.61 9.15 -15.70
C ASN A 127 -12.44 8.31 -15.18
N ASP A 128 -11.75 7.69 -16.13
CA ASP A 128 -10.59 6.80 -16.01
C ASP A 128 -9.31 7.54 -15.57
N THR A 129 -9.44 8.45 -14.60
CA THR A 129 -8.29 9.13 -14.00
C THR A 129 -7.77 8.28 -12.85
N PRO A 130 -6.51 7.81 -12.90
CA PRO A 130 -5.95 7.01 -11.83
C PRO A 130 -6.00 7.81 -10.52
N THR A 131 -6.38 7.14 -9.43
CA THR A 131 -6.44 7.79 -8.12
C THR A 131 -5.05 8.29 -7.74
N ARG A 132 -4.93 9.60 -7.51
CA ARG A 132 -3.67 10.29 -7.15
C ARG A 132 -3.33 10.09 -5.66
N ILE A 133 -3.61 8.91 -5.13
CA ILE A 133 -3.52 8.55 -3.71
C ILE A 133 -2.51 7.43 -3.56
N LEU A 134 -1.56 7.62 -2.65
CA LEU A 134 -0.66 6.57 -2.18
C LEU A 134 -1.20 5.98 -0.88
N TYR A 135 -1.45 4.67 -0.86
CA TYR A 135 -1.80 3.95 0.35
C TYR A 135 -0.53 3.38 0.99
N PHE A 136 -0.22 3.77 2.23
CA PHE A 136 0.90 3.23 3.00
C PHE A 136 0.38 2.32 4.12
N LEU A 137 0.75 1.04 4.05
CA LEU A 137 0.20 -0.06 4.83
C LEU A 137 1.33 -1.00 5.32
N PRO A 138 2.30 -0.52 6.11
CA PRO A 138 3.56 -1.25 6.37
C PRO A 138 3.41 -2.50 7.25
N HIS A 139 2.33 -2.59 8.04
CA HIS A 139 1.98 -3.76 8.87
C HIS A 139 0.47 -4.04 8.85
N ALA A 140 -0.18 -3.80 7.72
CA ALA A 140 -1.62 -4.03 7.60
C ALA A 140 -1.96 -5.53 7.63
N SER A 141 -3.09 -5.86 8.24
CA SER A 141 -3.66 -7.19 8.15
C SER A 141 -4.10 -7.50 6.72
N LEU A 142 -4.20 -8.79 6.37
CA LEU A 142 -4.73 -9.21 5.07
C LEU A 142 -6.15 -8.66 4.84
N GLU A 143 -6.95 -8.58 5.90
CA GLU A 143 -8.31 -8.01 5.86
C GLU A 143 -8.29 -6.54 5.43
N LEU A 144 -7.43 -5.72 6.04
CA LEU A 144 -7.33 -4.30 5.70
C LEU A 144 -6.81 -4.10 4.26
N THR A 145 -5.81 -4.88 3.85
CA THR A 145 -5.30 -4.79 2.48
C THR A 145 -6.35 -5.23 1.46
N GLU A 146 -7.10 -6.31 1.73
CA GLU A 146 -8.23 -6.75 0.89
C GLU A 146 -9.31 -5.67 0.79
N GLU A 147 -9.65 -5.00 1.90
CA GLU A 147 -10.61 -3.89 1.93
C GLU A 147 -10.15 -2.71 1.07
N VAL A 148 -8.91 -2.27 1.23
CA VAL A 148 -8.31 -1.18 0.41
C VAL A 148 -8.35 -1.50 -1.07
N LEU A 149 -8.04 -2.74 -1.46
CA LEU A 149 -8.04 -3.17 -2.86
C LEU A 149 -9.46 -3.33 -3.43
N SER A 150 -10.37 -3.91 -2.65
CA SER A 150 -11.72 -4.26 -3.12
C SER A 150 -12.66 -3.07 -3.17
N GLN A 151 -12.65 -2.20 -2.17
CA GLN A 151 -13.63 -1.11 -2.03
C GLN A 151 -13.11 0.22 -2.58
N TYR A 152 -11.81 0.49 -2.44
CA TYR A 152 -11.25 1.82 -2.70
C TYR A 152 -10.37 1.89 -3.95
N HIS A 153 -10.25 0.78 -4.69
CA HIS A 153 -9.56 0.69 -5.96
C HIS A 153 -8.16 1.36 -5.92
N ALA A 154 -7.39 1.03 -4.89
CA ALA A 154 -6.05 1.58 -4.71
C ALA A 154 -5.15 1.26 -5.91
N HIS A 155 -4.59 2.29 -6.55
CA HIS A 155 -3.66 2.15 -7.68
C HIS A 155 -2.21 1.99 -7.22
N TYR A 156 -1.85 2.69 -6.15
CA TYR A 156 -0.48 2.74 -5.63
C TYR A 156 -0.47 2.37 -4.15
N LEU A 157 0.28 1.34 -3.79
CA LEU A 157 0.44 0.91 -2.40
C LEU A 157 1.92 0.74 -2.06
N LEU A 158 2.32 1.24 -0.90
CA LEU A 158 3.51 0.80 -0.19
C LEU A 158 3.04 -0.05 0.98
N ALA A 159 3.08 -1.37 0.81
CA ALA A 159 2.49 -2.33 1.73
C ALA A 159 3.40 -3.55 1.90
N ASN A 160 3.08 -4.44 2.82
CA ASN A 160 3.73 -5.76 2.86
C ASN A 160 3.57 -6.46 1.50
N ASP A 161 4.62 -7.16 1.06
CA ASP A 161 4.64 -7.96 -0.15
C ASP A 161 3.50 -8.97 -0.09
N ALA A 162 2.48 -8.76 -0.91
CA ALA A 162 1.30 -9.58 -0.94
C ALA A 162 1.62 -11.06 -1.22
N ILE A 163 2.71 -11.37 -1.93
CA ILE A 163 3.11 -12.75 -2.22
C ILE A 163 3.67 -13.39 -0.93
N ALA A 164 4.74 -12.82 -0.37
CA ALA A 164 5.38 -13.35 0.83
C ALA A 164 4.43 -13.39 2.05
N HIS A 165 3.54 -12.40 2.15
CA HIS A 165 2.58 -12.30 3.24
C HIS A 165 1.44 -13.34 3.14
N THR A 166 1.16 -13.84 1.94
CA THR A 166 0.09 -14.84 1.71
C THR A 166 0.60 -16.27 1.58
N ASP A 167 1.91 -16.51 1.44
CA ASP A 167 2.55 -17.84 1.34
C ASP A 167 2.17 -18.83 2.46
N ARG A 168 1.76 -18.33 3.62
CA ARG A 168 1.31 -19.16 4.76
C ARG A 168 -0.06 -19.80 4.53
N LEU A 169 -0.84 -19.30 3.57
CA LEU A 169 -2.16 -19.77 3.22
C LEU A 169 -2.10 -20.60 1.94
N THR A 170 -2.90 -21.67 1.88
CA THR A 170 -3.08 -22.37 0.61
C THR A 170 -3.84 -21.47 -0.36
N THR A 171 -3.59 -21.60 -1.66
CA THR A 171 -4.28 -20.82 -2.72
C THR A 171 -5.79 -20.85 -2.54
N ARG A 172 -6.36 -21.99 -2.12
CA ARG A 172 -7.79 -22.11 -1.83
C ARG A 172 -8.24 -21.29 -0.61
N LYS A 173 -7.51 -21.32 0.50
CA LYS A 173 -7.83 -20.53 1.69
C LYS A 173 -7.67 -19.03 1.43
N LEU A 174 -6.68 -18.65 0.64
CA LEU A 174 -6.52 -17.27 0.20
C LEU A 174 -7.73 -16.84 -0.64
N TYR A 175 -8.11 -17.64 -1.63
CA TYR A 175 -9.28 -17.36 -2.48
C TYR A 175 -10.60 -17.27 -1.70
N ASP A 176 -10.84 -18.17 -0.75
CA ASP A 176 -12.09 -18.23 0.00
C ASP A 176 -12.25 -17.04 0.98
N ASN A 177 -11.14 -16.50 1.51
CA ASN A 177 -11.18 -15.42 2.51
C ASN A 177 -10.80 -14.03 1.96
N TYR A 178 -9.92 -13.98 0.96
CA TYR A 178 -9.29 -12.77 0.42
C TYR A 178 -9.23 -12.86 -1.11
N ARG A 179 -10.38 -12.71 -1.74
CA ARG A 179 -10.55 -13.03 -3.16
C ARG A 179 -9.74 -12.09 -4.06
N VAL A 180 -9.66 -10.80 -3.72
CA VAL A 180 -8.95 -9.79 -4.50
C VAL A 180 -7.44 -9.94 -4.35
N LEU A 181 -6.95 -10.19 -3.12
CA LEU A 181 -5.55 -10.54 -2.88
C LEU A 181 -5.16 -11.85 -3.59
N SER A 182 -6.02 -12.87 -3.55
CA SER A 182 -5.79 -14.12 -4.30
C SER A 182 -5.67 -13.86 -5.79
N TYR A 183 -6.44 -12.93 -6.33
CA TYR A 183 -6.36 -12.55 -7.73
C TYR A 183 -5.07 -11.78 -8.04
N LEU A 184 -4.69 -10.83 -7.18
CA LEU A 184 -3.44 -10.09 -7.28
C LEU A 184 -2.23 -11.02 -7.36
N VAL A 185 -2.15 -12.03 -6.49
CA VAL A 185 -1.07 -13.04 -6.52
C VAL A 185 -1.12 -13.88 -7.81
N SER A 186 -2.31 -14.23 -8.29
CA SER A 186 -2.45 -14.97 -9.55
C SER A 186 -1.97 -14.20 -10.78
N LEU A 187 -2.01 -12.86 -10.74
CA LEU A 187 -1.51 -12.01 -11.82
C LEU A 187 0.02 -11.87 -11.79
N THR A 188 0.65 -11.98 -10.61
CA THR A 188 2.11 -11.98 -10.48
C THR A 188 2.75 -13.31 -10.89
N ASP A 189 2.02 -14.42 -10.75
CA ASP A 189 2.46 -15.78 -11.09
C ASP A 189 2.39 -16.11 -12.61
N GLN A 190 2.38 -15.10 -13.49
CA GLN A 190 2.60 -15.33 -14.92
C GLN A 190 3.94 -16.09 -15.10
N PRO A 191 3.97 -17.22 -15.82
CA PRO A 191 5.10 -18.14 -15.78
C PRO A 191 6.31 -17.53 -16.49
N SER A 192 7.20 -16.91 -15.74
CA SER A 192 8.52 -16.50 -16.23
C SER A 192 9.60 -17.44 -15.71
N VAL A 193 10.24 -18.10 -16.67
CA VAL A 193 11.59 -18.70 -16.65
C VAL A 193 11.71 -20.16 -16.19
N ASP A 194 11.91 -20.98 -17.23
CA ASP A 194 12.59 -22.27 -17.30
C ASP A 194 13.74 -22.37 -16.27
N THR A 195 13.46 -22.99 -15.12
CA THR A 195 14.51 -23.34 -14.16
C THR A 195 15.37 -24.44 -14.80
N GLN A 196 16.52 -24.06 -15.34
CA GLN A 196 17.62 -24.94 -15.79
C GLN A 196 18.22 -25.83 -14.69
N PHE A 197 17.49 -26.07 -13.59
CA PHE A 197 17.84 -27.08 -12.62
C PHE A 197 17.38 -28.45 -13.13
N GLN A 198 18.32 -29.19 -13.75
CA GLN A 198 18.14 -30.62 -13.96
C GLN A 198 18.04 -31.33 -12.61
N SER A 199 16.81 -31.66 -12.22
CA SER A 199 16.52 -32.48 -11.05
C SER A 199 17.21 -33.84 -11.19
N VAL A 200 18.18 -34.11 -10.32
CA VAL A 200 18.89 -35.40 -10.28
C VAL A 200 17.88 -36.50 -9.96
N LYS A 201 17.78 -37.52 -10.83
CA LYS A 201 16.81 -38.62 -10.72
C LYS A 201 17.03 -39.43 -9.44
N LYS A 202 16.34 -39.08 -8.35
CA LYS A 202 16.21 -39.97 -7.19
C LYS A 202 15.19 -41.07 -7.51
N LYS A 203 15.60 -42.32 -7.26
CA LYS A 203 14.82 -43.55 -7.51
C LYS A 203 13.44 -43.43 -6.83
N ARG A 204 12.39 -43.50 -7.66
CA ARG A 204 11.00 -43.15 -7.35
C ARG A 204 10.38 -44.15 -6.36
N ARG A 205 10.21 -43.77 -5.09
CA ARG A 205 9.19 -44.40 -4.21
C ARG A 205 7.83 -43.90 -4.70
N GLN A 206 6.91 -44.82 -5.04
CA GLN A 206 5.53 -44.47 -5.38
C GLN A 206 4.86 -43.80 -4.17
N ARG A 207 4.84 -42.47 -4.15
CA ARG A 207 3.93 -41.69 -3.31
C ARG A 207 2.68 -41.41 -4.14
N THR A 208 1.68 -42.26 -3.96
CA THR A 208 0.32 -42.05 -4.42
C THR A 208 -0.27 -40.89 -3.62
N LYS A 209 -0.79 -39.86 -4.32
CA LYS A 209 -1.25 -38.54 -3.85
C LYS A 209 -0.20 -37.43 -3.96
N VAL A 210 0.00 -36.95 -5.18
CA VAL A 210 0.55 -35.61 -5.45
C VAL A 210 -0.61 -34.63 -5.28
N PHE A 211 -0.45 -33.61 -4.44
CA PHE A 211 -1.44 -32.55 -4.28
C PHE A 211 -1.50 -31.76 -5.59
N VAL A 212 -2.71 -31.65 -6.16
CA VAL A 212 -2.98 -30.86 -7.37
C VAL A 212 -3.70 -29.60 -6.90
N GLU A 213 -3.14 -28.44 -7.23
CA GLU A 213 -3.80 -27.18 -6.90
C GLU A 213 -5.15 -27.07 -7.62
N PRO A 214 -6.22 -26.66 -6.92
CA PRO A 214 -7.52 -26.48 -7.53
C PRO A 214 -7.48 -25.32 -8.53
N LYS A 215 -8.06 -25.52 -9.72
CA LYS A 215 -8.29 -24.44 -10.67
C LYS A 215 -9.29 -23.46 -10.08
N LEU A 216 -8.85 -22.25 -9.78
CA LEU A 216 -9.69 -21.18 -9.25
C LEU A 216 -10.29 -20.38 -10.42
N ASP A 217 -11.53 -19.96 -10.28
CA ASP A 217 -12.23 -19.12 -11.27
C ASP A 217 -12.18 -17.65 -10.84
N PHE A 218 -11.29 -16.91 -11.49
CA PHE A 218 -11.18 -15.46 -11.38
C PHE A 218 -11.90 -14.74 -12.52
N SER A 219 -13.11 -15.20 -12.88
CA SER A 219 -13.92 -14.57 -13.93
C SER A 219 -13.88 -13.04 -13.87
N ALA A 220 -13.50 -12.46 -15.00
CA ALA A 220 -13.04 -11.07 -15.14
C ALA A 220 -14.10 -10.02 -14.77
N ASP A 221 -15.37 -10.39 -14.72
CA ASP A 221 -16.50 -9.47 -14.51
C ASP A 221 -16.63 -8.99 -13.05
N LYS A 222 -15.84 -9.54 -12.12
CA LYS A 222 -15.85 -9.16 -10.69
C LYS A 222 -14.54 -8.53 -10.20
N MET A 223 -13.51 -8.49 -11.04
CA MET A 223 -12.20 -7.97 -10.66
C MET A 223 -11.93 -6.63 -11.36
N HIS A 224 -11.65 -5.62 -10.54
CA HIS A 224 -11.56 -4.22 -10.96
C HIS A 224 -10.22 -3.89 -11.65
N PHE A 225 -9.17 -4.67 -11.39
CA PHE A 225 -7.87 -4.53 -12.06
C PHE A 225 -7.54 -5.70 -12.98
N ASN A 226 -6.59 -5.50 -13.89
CA ASN A 226 -6.15 -6.51 -14.86
C ASN A 226 -4.62 -6.72 -14.88
N SER A 227 -3.87 -5.83 -14.22
CA SER A 227 -2.42 -5.86 -14.18
C SER A 227 -1.91 -5.41 -12.82
N THR A 228 -0.77 -5.96 -12.44
CA THR A 228 -0.08 -5.63 -11.19
C THR A 228 1.42 -5.67 -11.42
N THR A 229 2.14 -4.77 -10.76
CA THR A 229 3.59 -4.80 -10.62
C THR A 229 3.92 -4.69 -9.14
N ILE A 230 4.65 -5.68 -8.62
CA ILE A 230 5.12 -5.69 -7.23
C ILE A 230 6.64 -5.61 -7.25
N LYS A 231 7.19 -4.57 -6.62
CA LYS A 231 8.63 -4.39 -6.44
C LYS A 231 8.98 -4.40 -4.96
N ARG A 232 9.69 -5.44 -4.53
CA ARG A 232 10.24 -5.52 -3.17
C ARG A 232 11.25 -4.41 -2.95
N LEU A 233 11.21 -3.81 -1.76
CA LEU A 233 12.10 -2.72 -1.38
C LEU A 233 13.26 -3.24 -0.52
N PRO A 234 14.40 -2.53 -0.50
CA PRO A 234 15.50 -2.83 0.42
C PRO A 234 15.03 -2.73 1.87
N THR A 235 15.39 -3.71 2.69
CA THR A 235 14.96 -3.77 4.10
C THR A 235 16.10 -3.51 5.09
N GLU A 236 17.34 -3.34 4.61
CA GLU A 236 18.52 -3.16 5.45
C GLU A 236 18.64 -1.73 6.01
N GLY A 237 18.72 -1.60 7.34
CA GLY A 237 18.96 -0.33 8.01
C GLY A 237 18.75 -0.39 9.53
N PRO A 238 18.85 0.75 10.24
CA PRO A 238 18.75 0.82 11.70
C PRO A 238 17.30 0.68 12.24
N TRP A 239 16.35 0.35 11.38
CA TRP A 239 14.92 0.28 11.67
C TRP A 239 14.39 -1.11 12.02
N ASP A 240 15.28 -2.08 12.22
CA ASP A 240 14.94 -3.46 12.61
C ASP A 240 13.87 -4.04 11.68
N ASN A 241 12.67 -4.31 12.19
CA ASN A 241 11.58 -4.91 11.43
C ASN A 241 10.58 -3.91 10.83
N ALA A 242 10.83 -2.60 10.90
CA ALA A 242 9.87 -1.57 10.47
C ALA A 242 9.44 -1.68 9.01
N PHE A 243 10.33 -2.18 8.15
CA PHE A 243 10.09 -2.32 6.71
C PHE A 243 10.25 -3.77 6.24
N THR A 244 10.15 -4.75 7.15
CA THR A 244 10.18 -6.17 6.77
C THR A 244 9.09 -6.46 5.76
N ASP A 245 9.50 -7.03 4.62
CA ASP A 245 8.63 -7.35 3.49
C ASP A 245 7.94 -6.15 2.84
N LEU A 246 8.42 -4.90 3.02
CA LEU A 246 7.81 -3.75 2.35
C LEU A 246 8.02 -3.83 0.82
N ALA A 247 6.96 -3.60 0.07
CA ALA A 247 6.96 -3.60 -1.38
C ALA A 247 6.08 -2.48 -1.95
N PHE A 248 6.49 -1.97 -3.11
CA PHE A 248 5.69 -1.08 -3.92
C PHE A 248 4.79 -1.89 -4.86
N HIS A 249 3.50 -1.62 -4.81
CA HIS A 249 2.48 -2.24 -5.64
C HIS A 249 1.86 -1.18 -6.55
N LYS A 250 1.87 -1.44 -7.87
CA LYS A 250 1.21 -0.65 -8.88
C LYS A 250 0.15 -1.49 -9.58
N LEU A 251 -1.10 -1.08 -9.50
CA LEU A 251 -2.25 -1.79 -10.07
C LEU A 251 -2.83 -1.02 -11.25
N GLY A 252 -3.06 -1.72 -12.36
CA GLY A 252 -3.75 -1.19 -13.54
C GLY A 252 -5.20 -1.64 -13.56
N TYR A 253 -6.11 -0.67 -13.45
CA TYR A 253 -7.55 -0.89 -13.49
C TYR A 253 -8.08 -0.96 -14.94
N LYS A 254 -9.25 -1.57 -15.12
CA LYS A 254 -9.91 -1.74 -16.43
C LYS A 254 -10.79 -0.56 -16.81
#